data_AF-E0XQ22-F1
#
_entry.id   AF-E0XQ22-F1
#
_cell.length_a   1.000
_cell.length_b   1.000
_cell.length_c   1.000
_cell.angle_alpha   90.00
_cell.angle_beta   90.00
_cell.angle_gamma   90.00
#
_symmetry.space_group_name_H-M   'P 1'
#
loop_
_entity.id
_entity.type
_entity.pdbx_description
1 polymer ?
#
loop_
_entity_poly.entity_id
_entity_poly.type
_entity_poly.pdbx_seq_one_letter_code
_entity_poly.pdbx_strand_id
1 'polypeptide(L)'
;MSSGMSTMDEIRTGANTLGLDNLLICHSTSAYPCDPTELNLNMFHTLAAEFDVPIGYSGHETGLSTTVMAAALGACLIERHITVNRAMWGSDQAASVEPAGVARLVRDNRVVESALGDGVKRVYDSEIGVMQKLRRAPSNRDG
;
A
#
# COMPACT_ATOMS: atom_id res chain seq x y z
N MET A 1 8.30 13.91 4.28
CA MET A 1 7.76 14.28 5.62
C MET A 1 6.76 13.21 6.03
N SER A 2 6.88 12.65 7.23
CA SER A 2 5.86 11.71 7.76
C SER A 2 4.77 12.45 8.51
N SER A 3 3.53 11.98 8.43
CA SER A 3 2.35 12.66 8.97
C SER A 3 1.78 12.04 10.26
N GLY A 4 2.51 11.10 10.88
CA GLY A 4 2.07 10.46 12.11
C GLY A 4 2.01 11.45 13.27
N MET A 5 0.98 11.33 14.11
CA MET A 5 0.67 12.27 15.22
C MET A 5 0.35 13.70 14.76
N SER A 6 0.06 13.91 13.47
CA SER A 6 -0.29 15.23 12.94
C SER A 6 -1.76 15.28 12.53
N THR A 7 -2.39 16.42 12.80
CA THR A 7 -3.68 16.82 12.21
C THR A 7 -3.49 17.27 10.77
N MET A 8 -4.58 17.36 9.99
CA MET A 8 -4.51 17.87 8.61
C MET A 8 -3.98 19.31 8.54
N ASP A 9 -4.28 20.16 9.53
CA ASP A 9 -3.80 21.55 9.55
C ASP A 9 -2.29 21.63 9.80
N GLU A 10 -1.73 20.74 10.62
CA GLU A 10 -0.29 20.63 10.82
C GLU A 10 0.41 20.09 9.57
N ILE A 11 -0.18 19.12 8.88
CA ILE A 11 0.35 18.61 7.60
C ILE A 11 0.38 19.73 6.55
N ARG A 12 -0.71 20.51 6.42
CA ARG A 12 -0.77 21.69 5.53
C ARG A 12 0.30 22.71 5.88
N THR A 13 0.44 23.03 7.17
CA THR A 13 1.44 24.00 7.64
C THR A 13 2.85 23.53 7.32
N GLY A 14 3.15 22.25 7.56
CA GLY A 14 4.43 21.63 7.21
C GLY A 14 4.70 21.68 5.70
N ALA A 15 3.72 21.29 4.87
CA ALA A 15 3.85 21.33 3.41
C ALA A 15 4.08 22.76 2.89
N ASN A 16 3.33 23.75 3.40
CA ASN A 16 3.51 25.16 3.04
C ASN A 16 4.88 25.70 3.44
N THR A 17 5.40 25.26 4.59
CA THR A 17 6.71 25.69 5.08
C THR A 17 7.87 25.10 4.28
N LEU A 18 7.74 23.83 3.88
CA LEU A 18 8.77 23.12 3.12
C LEU A 18 8.74 23.45 1.61
N GLY A 19 7.58 23.86 1.09
CA GLY A 19 7.33 23.92 -0.35
C GLY A 19 7.03 22.55 -0.95
N LEU A 20 6.47 22.51 -2.16
CA LEU A 20 5.97 21.28 -2.78
C LEU A 20 6.94 20.64 -3.78
N ASP A 21 7.86 21.41 -4.37
CA ASP A 21 8.70 20.97 -5.52
C ASP A 21 9.51 19.69 -5.27
N ASN A 22 9.91 19.43 -4.02
CA ASN A 22 10.66 18.24 -3.61
C ASN A 22 10.05 17.57 -2.37
N LEU A 23 8.73 17.66 -2.23
CA LEU A 23 8.02 17.09 -1.09
C LEU A 23 7.43 15.73 -1.44
N LEU A 24 7.56 14.79 -0.50
CA LEU A 24 6.79 13.55 -0.44
C LEU A 24 6.18 13.47 0.95
N ILE A 25 4.91 13.10 1.03
CA ILE A 25 4.19 12.96 2.31
C ILE A 25 3.98 11.47 2.60
N CYS A 26 4.51 10.99 3.72
CA CYS A 26 4.28 9.61 4.17
C CYS A 26 3.09 9.56 5.13
N HIS A 27 2.04 8.83 4.75
CA HIS A 27 0.99 8.44 5.68
C HIS A 27 1.58 7.49 6.74
N SER A 28 1.26 7.74 8.01
CA SER A 28 1.79 6.99 9.14
C SER A 28 0.89 7.11 10.37
N THR A 29 0.83 6.06 11.18
CA THR A 29 0.32 6.09 12.55
C THR A 29 1.46 5.72 13.50
N SER A 30 1.86 6.64 14.39
CA SER A 30 3.04 6.49 15.25
C SER A 30 2.74 5.71 16.54
N ALA A 31 2.26 4.47 16.38
CA ALA A 31 2.10 3.49 17.45
C ALA A 31 2.97 2.26 17.15
N TYR A 32 3.59 1.66 18.17
CA TYR A 32 4.64 0.64 18.00
C TYR A 32 4.38 -0.57 18.93
N PRO A 33 3.71 -1.64 18.44
CA PRO A 33 3.11 -1.76 17.12
C PRO A 33 1.78 -1.01 16.99
N CYS A 34 1.49 -0.54 15.78
CA CYS A 34 0.19 0.03 15.45
C CYS A 34 -0.83 -1.09 15.18
N ASP A 35 -2.03 -0.95 15.73
CA ASP A 35 -3.13 -1.85 15.42
C ASP A 35 -3.60 -1.62 13.97
N PRO A 36 -3.81 -2.67 13.16
CA PRO A 36 -4.30 -2.51 11.78
C PRO A 36 -5.60 -1.70 11.64
N THR A 37 -6.45 -1.68 12.67
CA THR A 37 -7.69 -0.88 12.69
C THR A 37 -7.44 0.63 12.80
N GLU A 38 -6.25 1.04 13.25
CA GLU A 38 -5.83 2.43 13.43
C GLU A 38 -4.98 2.94 12.25
N LEU A 39 -4.66 2.08 11.29
CA LEU A 39 -3.83 2.46 10.13
C LEU A 39 -4.52 3.42 9.18
N ASN A 40 -5.85 3.34 9.04
CA ASN A 40 -6.64 4.23 8.18
C ASN A 40 -6.04 4.42 6.76
N LEU A 41 -5.78 3.34 6.02
CA LEU A 41 -5.14 3.42 4.69
C LEU A 41 -5.93 4.22 3.63
N ASN A 42 -7.21 4.51 3.87
CA ASN A 42 -7.99 5.42 3.02
C ASN A 42 -7.43 6.86 3.02
N MET A 43 -6.57 7.21 3.97
CA MET A 43 -5.82 8.48 3.96
C MET A 43 -4.99 8.67 2.70
N PHE A 44 -4.61 7.60 1.98
CA PHE A 44 -3.99 7.73 0.66
C PHE A 44 -4.84 8.58 -0.30
N HIS A 45 -6.14 8.32 -0.35
CA HIS A 45 -7.05 9.09 -1.20
C HIS A 45 -7.22 10.53 -0.71
N THR A 46 -7.28 10.73 0.61
CA THR A 46 -7.39 12.07 1.21
C THR A 46 -6.14 12.91 0.93
N LEU A 47 -4.95 12.37 1.17
CA LEU A 47 -3.69 13.09 0.95
C LEU A 47 -3.44 13.36 -0.54
N ALA A 48 -3.72 12.39 -1.42
CA ALA A 48 -3.58 12.58 -2.86
C ALA A 48 -4.58 13.60 -3.44
N ALA A 49 -5.75 13.76 -2.82
CA ALA A 49 -6.73 14.77 -3.22
C ALA A 49 -6.36 16.18 -2.71
N GLU A 50 -5.70 16.27 -1.55
CA GLU A 50 -5.32 17.54 -0.92
C GLU A 50 -4.01 18.11 -1.46
N PHE A 51 -3.02 17.26 -1.73
CA PHE A 51 -1.67 17.67 -2.10
C PHE A 51 -1.26 17.08 -3.44
N ASP A 52 -0.79 17.95 -4.35
CA ASP A 52 -0.20 17.55 -5.64
C ASP A 52 1.27 17.12 -5.46
N VAL A 53 1.49 16.13 -4.60
CA VAL A 53 2.81 15.57 -4.30
C VAL A 53 2.73 14.04 -4.18
N PRO A 54 3.83 13.31 -4.42
CA PRO A 54 3.85 11.88 -4.21
C PRO A 54 3.53 11.49 -2.76
N ILE A 55 2.71 10.45 -2.58
CA ILE A 55 2.34 9.92 -1.27
C ILE A 55 3.10 8.62 -1.00
N GLY A 56 3.72 8.53 0.17
CA GLY A 56 4.38 7.34 0.69
C GLY A 56 3.66 6.74 1.88
N TYR A 57 4.19 5.61 2.37
CA TYR A 57 3.74 4.92 3.57
C TYR A 57 4.91 4.71 4.52
N SER A 58 4.73 5.03 5.80
CA SER A 58 5.63 4.62 6.88
C SER A 58 4.83 3.79 7.88
N GLY A 59 5.18 2.49 7.96
CA GLY A 59 4.41 1.48 8.67
C GLY A 59 5.07 1.02 9.97
N HIS A 60 4.26 0.98 11.03
CA HIS A 60 4.65 0.58 12.39
C HIS A 60 3.79 -0.59 12.92
N GLU A 61 2.99 -1.21 12.07
CA GLU A 61 2.15 -2.35 12.40
C GLU A 61 2.92 -3.68 12.40
N THR A 62 2.33 -4.74 12.94
CA THR A 62 2.88 -6.10 12.73
C THR A 62 2.36 -6.72 11.42
N GLY A 63 3.19 -7.55 10.79
CA GLY A 63 2.85 -8.18 9.51
C GLY A 63 3.13 -7.29 8.29
N LEU A 64 2.82 -7.81 7.11
CA LEU A 64 3.20 -7.21 5.82
C LEU A 64 2.01 -6.87 4.92
N SER A 65 0.83 -7.46 5.14
CA SER A 65 -0.30 -7.36 4.20
C SER A 65 -0.80 -5.93 4.03
N THR A 66 -0.85 -5.15 5.12
CA THR A 66 -1.23 -3.73 5.13
C THR A 66 -0.20 -2.86 4.43
N THR A 67 1.09 -3.17 4.58
CA THR A 67 2.17 -2.48 3.85
C THR A 67 2.10 -2.77 2.35
N VAL A 68 1.83 -4.02 1.96
CA VAL A 68 1.61 -4.39 0.55
C VAL A 68 0.35 -3.73 -0.01
N MET A 69 -0.71 -3.59 0.80
CA MET A 69 -1.91 -2.85 0.42
C MET A 69 -1.60 -1.37 0.17
N ALA A 70 -0.71 -0.74 0.96
CA ALA A 70 -0.28 0.63 0.70
C ALA A 70 0.39 0.76 -0.67
N ALA A 71 1.19 -0.23 -1.10
CA ALA A 71 1.74 -0.26 -2.46
C ALA A 71 0.62 -0.28 -3.52
N ALA A 72 -0.41 -1.11 -3.32
CA ALA A 72 -1.56 -1.20 -4.22
C ALA A 72 -2.39 0.10 -4.28
N LEU A 73 -2.40 0.88 -3.20
CA LEU A 73 -3.06 2.20 -3.12
C LEU A 73 -2.25 3.34 -3.75
N GLY A 74 -1.05 3.05 -4.28
CA GLY A 74 -0.22 4.03 -4.98
C GLY A 74 0.90 4.63 -4.13
N ALA A 75 1.28 4.01 -3.00
CA ALA A 75 2.46 4.43 -2.25
C ALA A 75 3.71 4.36 -3.13
N CYS A 76 4.33 5.52 -3.38
CA CYS A 76 5.58 5.63 -4.15
C CYS A 76 6.83 5.38 -3.29
N LEU A 77 6.67 5.39 -1.97
CA LEU A 77 7.69 5.07 -0.97
C LEU A 77 7.06 4.19 0.10
N ILE A 78 7.78 3.15 0.53
CA ILE A 78 7.41 2.29 1.66
C ILE A 78 8.57 2.27 2.64
N GLU A 79 8.29 2.63 3.88
CA GLU A 79 9.22 2.63 5.00
C GLU A 79 8.73 1.66 6.07
N ARG A 80 9.65 0.83 6.57
CA ARG A 80 9.44 -0.14 7.64
C ARG A 80 10.72 -0.25 8.47
N HIS A 81 10.58 -0.36 9.79
CA HIS A 81 11.70 -0.68 10.66
C HIS A 81 12.18 -2.12 10.40
N ILE A 82 13.49 -2.34 10.46
CA ILE A 82 14.12 -3.65 10.25
C ILE A 82 14.84 -4.07 11.53
N THR A 83 14.74 -5.36 11.87
CA THR A 83 15.49 -5.95 12.98
C THR A 83 16.13 -7.27 12.59
N VAL A 84 17.18 -7.67 13.31
CA VAL A 84 17.73 -9.03 13.19
C VAL A 84 16.87 -10.05 13.94
N ASN A 85 16.18 -9.63 15.02
CA ASN A 85 15.33 -10.47 15.83
C ASN A 85 14.31 -9.62 16.61
N ARG A 86 13.01 -9.87 16.40
CA ARG A 86 11.92 -9.11 17.03
C ARG A 86 11.81 -9.32 18.54
N ALA A 87 12.43 -10.36 19.10
CA ALA A 87 12.48 -10.62 20.53
C ALA A 87 13.60 -9.85 21.26
N MET A 88 14.39 -9.04 20.56
CA MET A 88 15.40 -8.19 21.17
C MET A 88 14.75 -7.07 22.00
N TRP A 89 15.57 -6.42 22.84
CA TRP A 89 15.14 -5.30 23.65
C TRP A 89 14.92 -4.04 22.80
N GLY A 90 13.93 -3.22 23.19
CA GLY A 90 13.56 -1.97 22.51
C GLY A 90 12.09 -1.97 22.07
N SER A 91 11.44 -0.81 22.14
CA SER A 91 10.02 -0.64 21.80
C SER A 91 9.70 -0.99 20.35
N ASP A 92 10.65 -0.74 19.44
CA ASP A 92 10.39 -0.83 18.00
C ASP A 92 10.60 -2.25 17.46
N GLN A 93 11.20 -3.14 18.25
CA GLN A 93 11.56 -4.50 17.81
C GLN A 93 10.31 -5.31 17.45
N ALA A 94 9.25 -5.16 18.24
CA ALA A 94 7.98 -5.84 18.01
C ALA A 94 7.31 -5.40 16.70
N ALA A 95 7.46 -4.14 16.28
CA ALA A 95 6.92 -3.61 15.01
C ALA A 95 7.83 -3.85 13.80
N SER A 96 9.10 -4.16 14.04
CA SER A 96 10.14 -4.30 13.01
C SER A 96 9.99 -5.58 12.19
N VAL A 97 10.56 -5.55 10.99
CA VAL A 97 10.56 -6.63 10.01
C VAL A 97 11.93 -7.31 10.00
N GLU A 98 11.96 -8.64 10.06
CA GLU A 98 13.19 -9.42 9.95
C GLU A 98 13.65 -9.56 8.48
N PRO A 99 14.91 -9.94 8.20
CA PRO A 99 15.44 -9.96 6.83
C PRO A 99 14.60 -10.78 5.83
N ALA A 100 14.08 -11.94 6.26
CA ALA A 100 13.19 -12.75 5.43
C ALA A 100 11.85 -12.04 5.14
N GLY A 101 11.35 -11.26 6.10
CA GLY A 101 10.17 -10.42 5.93
C GLY A 101 10.41 -9.28 4.95
N VAL A 102 11.59 -8.66 4.97
CA VAL A 102 11.98 -7.61 4.00
C VAL A 102 12.04 -8.19 2.59
N ALA A 103 12.68 -9.34 2.40
CA ALA A 103 12.73 -10.01 1.11
C ALA A 103 11.31 -10.35 0.59
N ARG A 104 10.43 -10.79 1.50
CA ARG A 104 9.02 -11.05 1.16
C ARG A 104 8.28 -9.78 0.77
N LEU A 105 8.46 -8.69 1.52
CA LEU A 105 7.83 -7.40 1.25
C LEU A 105 8.23 -6.86 -0.12
N VAL A 106 9.53 -6.87 -0.44
CA VAL A 106 10.01 -6.46 -1.77
C VAL A 106 9.38 -7.31 -2.86
N ARG A 107 9.40 -8.64 -2.72
CA ARG A 107 8.80 -9.55 -3.70
C ARG A 107 7.31 -9.30 -3.88
N ASP A 108 6.56 -9.17 -2.79
CA ASP A 108 5.10 -8.99 -2.84
C ASP A 108 4.74 -7.61 -3.45
N ASN A 109 5.51 -6.55 -3.16
CA ASN A 109 5.33 -5.24 -3.81
C ASN A 109 5.58 -5.30 -5.33
N ARG A 110 6.61 -6.01 -5.80
CA ARG A 110 6.86 -6.19 -7.25
C ARG A 110 5.76 -6.99 -7.94
N VAL A 111 5.17 -7.95 -7.24
CA VAL A 111 3.99 -8.69 -7.73
C VAL A 111 2.80 -7.74 -7.85
N VAL A 112 2.54 -6.90 -6.85
CA VAL A 112 1.46 -5.90 -6.90
C VAL A 112 1.64 -4.92 -8.04
N GLU A 113 2.83 -4.35 -8.22
CA GLU A 113 3.15 -3.46 -9.35
C GLU A 113 2.80 -4.10 -10.69
N SER A 114 3.13 -5.38 -10.86
CA SER A 114 2.81 -6.14 -12.08
C SER A 114 1.32 -6.45 -12.22
N ALA A 115 0.61 -6.64 -11.10
CA ALA A 115 -0.78 -7.08 -11.06
C ALA A 115 -1.80 -5.94 -11.19
N LEU A 116 -1.45 -4.70 -10.84
CA LEU A 116 -2.34 -3.53 -10.93
C LEU A 116 -2.85 -3.30 -12.36
N GLY A 117 -2.01 -3.55 -13.36
CA GLY A 117 -2.37 -3.41 -14.77
C GLY A 117 -2.76 -1.97 -15.14
N ASP A 118 -3.63 -1.83 -16.15
CA ASP A 118 -4.03 -0.55 -16.73
C ASP A 118 -5.52 -0.22 -16.55
N GLY A 119 -6.25 -1.03 -15.77
CA GLY A 119 -7.68 -0.86 -15.54
C GLY A 119 -8.60 -1.24 -16.71
N VAL A 120 -8.07 -1.76 -17.82
CA VAL A 120 -8.89 -2.13 -18.99
C VAL A 120 -9.22 -3.64 -18.96
N LYS A 121 -10.51 -3.98 -18.89
CA LYS A 121 -10.96 -5.39 -18.91
C LYS A 121 -10.70 -6.02 -20.28
N ARG A 122 -9.97 -7.14 -20.26
CA ARG A 122 -9.68 -7.98 -21.43
C ARG A 122 -10.10 -9.43 -21.17
N VAL A 123 -10.29 -10.16 -22.26
CA VAL A 123 -10.25 -11.62 -22.28
C VAL A 123 -8.85 -11.99 -22.75
N TYR A 124 -8.10 -12.71 -21.92
CA TYR A 124 -6.75 -13.14 -22.27
C TYR A 124 -6.77 -14.43 -23.09
N ASP A 125 -5.73 -14.69 -23.87
CA ASP A 125 -5.62 -15.91 -24.67
C ASP A 125 -5.75 -17.19 -23.82
N SER A 126 -5.26 -17.14 -22.57
CA SER A 126 -5.42 -18.20 -21.58
C SER A 126 -6.87 -18.48 -21.17
N GLU A 127 -7.76 -17.49 -21.31
CA GLU A 127 -9.19 -17.62 -21.01
C GLU A 127 -10.00 -18.20 -22.19
N ILE A 128 -9.50 -18.13 -23.44
CA ILE A 128 -10.28 -18.49 -24.64
C ILE A 128 -10.77 -19.95 -24.60
N GLY A 129 -9.89 -20.89 -24.24
CA GLY A 129 -10.26 -22.31 -24.16
C GLY A 129 -11.26 -22.61 -23.04
N VAL A 130 -11.16 -21.90 -21.90
CA VAL A 130 -12.11 -22.02 -20.78
C VAL A 130 -13.45 -21.41 -21.15
N MET A 131 -13.41 -20.25 -21.79
CA MET A 131 -14.58 -19.51 -22.27
C MET A 131 -15.41 -20.36 -23.24
N GLN A 132 -14.79 -21.02 -24.22
CA GLN A 132 -15.47 -21.90 -25.17
C GLN A 132 -16.13 -23.10 -24.50
N LYS A 133 -15.50 -23.68 -23.46
CA LYS A 133 -16.03 -24.83 -22.74
C LYS A 133 -17.23 -24.47 -21.85
N LEU A 134 -17.19 -23.30 -21.21
CA LEU A 134 -18.13 -22.95 -20.14
C LEU A 134 -19.26 -22.00 -20.57
N ARG A 135 -19.05 -21.18 -21.61
CA ARG A 135 -20.13 -20.36 -22.15
C ARG A 135 -21.03 -21.26 -23.01
N ARG A 136 -22.27 -21.48 -22.56
CA ARG A 136 -23.30 -22.16 -23.37
C ARG A 136 -23.49 -21.36 -24.66
N ALA A 137 -23.50 -22.05 -25.81
CA ALA A 137 -24.08 -21.50 -27.02
C ALA A 137 -25.53 -21.08 -26.71
N PRO A 138 -26.03 -19.95 -27.25
CA PRO A 138 -27.45 -19.63 -27.08
C PRO A 138 -28.27 -20.81 -27.58
N SER A 139 -29.14 -21.35 -26.73
CA SER A 139 -30.05 -22.40 -27.14
C SER A 139 -30.91 -21.83 -28.27
N ASN A 140 -30.80 -22.36 -29.49
CA ASN A 140 -31.81 -22.15 -30.52
C ASN A 140 -33.14 -22.62 -29.94
N ARG A 141 -33.91 -21.67 -29.40
CA ARG A 141 -35.32 -21.82 -29.08
C ARG A 141 -36.04 -20.68 -29.76
N ASP A 142 -36.09 -20.76 -31.09
CA ASP A 142 -37.16 -20.17 -31.87
C ASP A 142 -37.62 -21.26 -32.84
N GLY A 143 -38.80 -21.81 -32.52
CA GLY A 143 -39.54 -22.81 -33.26
C GLY A 143 -40.96 -22.81 -32.74
#